data_AF-A0A6B1HB25-F1
#
_entry.id   AF-A0A6B1HB25-F1
#
_cell.length_a   1.000
_cell.length_b   1.000
_cell.length_c   1.000
_cell.angle_alpha   90.00
_cell.angle_beta   90.00
_cell.angle_gamma   90.00
#
_symmetry.space_group_name_H-M   'P 1'
#
loop_
_entity.id
_entity.type
_entity.pdbx_description
1 polymer ?
#
loop_
_entity_poly.entity_id
_entity_poly.type
_entity_poly.pdbx_seq_one_letter_code
_entity_poly.pdbx_strand_id
1 'polypeptide(L)'
;MARELTAAKADDGDPVPLEPLTGKWSNTGKSTGRGWIVVALPFGDSADSGPDCRASMNRYDEAPKFMLADKRVPDRDIGVGSGRSVSADRLVVTRDYERTIEQIEADDCPKGGHAGGPN
;
A
#
# COMPACT_ATOMS: atom_id res chain seq x y z
N MET A 1 30.19 6.57 1.70
CA MET A 1 30.17 5.37 0.84
C MET A 1 28.71 5.04 0.54
N ALA A 2 28.33 4.92 -0.72
CA ALA A 2 26.97 4.53 -1.12
C ALA A 2 26.86 3.00 -1.06
N ARG A 3 25.78 2.48 -0.46
CA ARG A 3 25.51 1.03 -0.40
C ARG A 3 24.76 0.64 -1.68
N GLU A 4 25.31 -0.30 -2.43
CA GLU A 4 24.60 -0.91 -3.57
C GLU A 4 23.48 -1.80 -3.02
N LEU A 5 22.24 -1.47 -3.39
CA LEU A 5 21.08 -2.31 -3.09
C LEU A 5 20.97 -3.36 -4.18
N THR A 6 21.29 -4.61 -3.84
CA THR A 6 21.05 -5.76 -4.70
C THR A 6 19.84 -6.52 -4.17
N ALA A 7 18.99 -7.04 -5.06
CA ALA A 7 17.87 -7.89 -4.64
C ALA A 7 18.42 -9.05 -3.82
N ALA A 8 17.97 -9.19 -2.58
CA ALA A 8 18.47 -10.26 -1.73
C ALA A 8 17.98 -11.61 -2.26
N LYS A 9 18.88 -12.60 -2.28
CA LYS A 9 18.55 -13.94 -2.75
C LYS A 9 17.65 -14.64 -1.75
N ALA A 10 16.70 -15.43 -2.27
CA ALA A 10 15.80 -16.22 -1.44
C ALA A 10 16.51 -17.38 -0.72
N ASP A 11 17.73 -17.75 -1.12
CA ASP A 11 18.38 -19.01 -0.75
C ASP A 11 19.43 -18.93 0.38
N ASP A 12 19.57 -17.78 1.05
CA ASP A 12 20.56 -17.62 2.15
C ASP A 12 20.20 -18.43 3.44
N GLY A 13 19.16 -19.26 3.42
CA GLY A 13 18.72 -20.11 4.54
C GLY A 13 18.00 -19.39 5.68
N ASP A 14 18.08 -18.06 5.74
CA ASP A 14 17.39 -17.26 6.75
C ASP A 14 15.88 -17.16 6.46
N PRO A 15 14.99 -17.46 7.42
CA PRO A 15 13.56 -17.26 7.26
C PRO A 15 13.25 -15.78 7.07
N VAL A 16 12.66 -15.43 5.93
CA VAL A 16 12.29 -14.06 5.59
C VAL A 16 10.80 -13.86 5.90
N PRO A 17 10.42 -12.98 6.83
CA PRO A 17 9.01 -12.66 7.05
C PRO A 17 8.34 -12.21 5.75
N LEU A 18 7.06 -12.60 5.59
CA LEU A 18 6.24 -12.28 4.42
C LEU A 18 6.79 -12.83 3.08
N GLU A 19 7.67 -13.84 3.11
CA GLU A 19 8.12 -14.55 1.89
C GLU A 19 6.97 -15.05 1.01
N PRO A 20 5.83 -15.52 1.54
CA PRO A 20 4.71 -15.92 0.69
C PRO A 20 4.13 -14.79 -0.17
N LEU A 21 4.42 -13.51 0.13
CA LEU A 21 3.96 -12.38 -0.68
C LEU A 21 4.89 -12.07 -1.86
N THR A 22 6.12 -12.62 -1.88
CA THR A 22 7.09 -12.36 -2.94
C THR A 22 6.51 -12.71 -4.31
N GLY A 23 6.62 -11.80 -5.27
CA GLY A 23 6.17 -12.02 -6.64
C GLY A 23 5.09 -11.05 -7.09
N LYS A 24 4.47 -11.37 -8.23
CA LYS A 24 3.41 -10.56 -8.84
C LYS A 24 2.05 -11.16 -8.52
N TRP A 25 1.19 -10.34 -7.98
CA TRP A 25 -0.22 -10.62 -7.74
C TRP A 25 -1.05 -9.85 -8.76
N SER A 26 -2.26 -10.30 -9.00
CA SER A 26 -3.23 -9.53 -9.77
C SER A 26 -4.64 -9.99 -9.42
N ASN A 27 -5.58 -9.06 -9.43
CA ASN A 27 -6.99 -9.39 -9.37
C ASN A 27 -7.62 -9.53 -10.76
N THR A 28 -6.86 -9.63 -11.85
CA THR A 28 -7.42 -9.85 -13.20
C THR A 28 -7.94 -11.29 -13.40
N GLY A 29 -8.82 -11.50 -14.39
CA GLY A 29 -9.40 -12.80 -14.72
C GLY A 29 -10.63 -13.12 -13.87
N LYS A 30 -10.58 -14.18 -13.05
CA LYS A 30 -11.73 -14.58 -12.20
C LYS A 30 -12.04 -13.58 -11.07
N SER A 31 -11.13 -12.65 -10.83
CA SER A 31 -11.23 -11.65 -9.75
C SER A 31 -11.41 -10.23 -10.26
N THR A 32 -11.63 -10.04 -11.58
CA THR A 32 -11.66 -8.71 -12.20
C THR A 32 -12.71 -7.81 -11.53
N GLY A 33 -12.30 -6.56 -11.28
CA GLY A 33 -13.07 -5.53 -10.62
C GLY A 33 -13.40 -5.83 -9.17
N ARG A 34 -12.59 -6.62 -8.46
CA ARG A 34 -12.76 -6.81 -7.00
C ARG A 34 -12.09 -5.73 -6.16
N GLY A 35 -11.31 -4.84 -6.77
CA GLY A 35 -10.77 -3.66 -6.10
C GLY A 35 -11.83 -2.57 -5.98
N TRP A 36 -11.98 -2.01 -4.77
CA TRP A 36 -12.86 -0.87 -4.50
C TRP A 36 -12.13 0.13 -3.61
N ILE A 37 -12.35 1.41 -3.85
CA ILE A 37 -12.02 2.48 -2.91
C ILE A 37 -13.22 3.39 -2.79
N VAL A 38 -13.56 3.76 -1.56
CA VAL A 38 -14.62 4.72 -1.26
C VAL A 38 -13.99 5.86 -0.48
N VAL A 39 -14.14 7.07 -0.98
CA VAL A 39 -13.65 8.29 -0.34
C VAL A 39 -14.83 9.21 -0.12
N ALA A 40 -15.10 9.57 1.13
CA ALA A 40 -16.07 10.61 1.46
C ALA A 40 -15.32 11.90 1.78
N LEU A 41 -15.51 12.93 0.95
CA LEU A 41 -14.89 14.24 1.16
C LEU A 41 -15.94 15.24 1.64
N PRO A 42 -15.68 15.99 2.72
CA PRO A 42 -16.55 17.08 3.13
C PRO A 42 -16.45 18.23 2.12
N PHE A 43 -17.57 18.89 1.84
CA PHE A 43 -17.59 20.18 1.13
C PHE A 43 -17.85 21.29 2.14
N GLY A 44 -17.23 22.45 1.94
CA GLY A 44 -17.42 23.60 2.81
C GLY A 44 -18.82 24.20 2.64
N ASP A 45 -19.51 24.33 3.77
CA ASP A 45 -20.67 25.16 4.10
C ASP A 45 -21.63 25.51 2.95
N SER A 46 -22.60 24.64 2.69
CA SER A 46 -23.86 25.06 2.07
C SER A 46 -25.03 24.55 2.90
N ALA A 47 -25.56 25.42 3.75
CA ALA A 47 -26.52 25.13 4.82
C ALA A 47 -27.90 24.59 4.39
N ASP A 48 -28.16 24.31 3.10
CA ASP A 48 -29.53 24.15 2.61
C ASP A 48 -29.82 22.95 1.68
N SER A 49 -28.93 21.97 1.49
CA SER A 49 -29.33 20.76 0.74
C SER A 49 -28.37 19.56 0.88
N GLY A 50 -28.78 18.55 1.66
CA GLY A 50 -28.17 17.21 1.65
C GLY A 50 -26.99 17.01 2.63
N PRO A 51 -26.40 15.80 2.69
CA PRO A 51 -25.20 15.57 3.50
C PRO A 51 -24.05 16.44 3.01
N ASP A 52 -23.32 17.08 3.95
CA ASP A 52 -22.15 17.96 3.69
C ASP A 52 -20.93 17.22 3.12
N CYS A 53 -21.12 16.04 2.52
CA CYS A 53 -20.08 15.22 1.94
C CYS A 53 -20.54 14.57 0.63
N ARG A 54 -19.59 14.35 -0.27
CA ARG A 54 -19.76 13.46 -1.43
C ARG A 54 -18.93 12.22 -1.22
N ALA A 55 -19.56 11.08 -1.37
CA ALA A 55 -18.87 9.81 -1.51
C ALA A 55 -18.52 9.59 -2.97
N SER A 56 -17.23 9.44 -3.27
CA SER A 56 -16.74 8.92 -4.55
C SER A 56 -16.34 7.46 -4.36
N MET A 57 -16.79 6.60 -5.25
CA MET A 57 -16.45 5.19 -5.28
C MET A 57 -15.77 4.87 -6.60
N ASN A 58 -14.60 4.22 -6.54
CA ASN A 58 -13.90 3.76 -7.74
C ASN A 58 -13.69 2.26 -7.63
N ARG A 59 -14.00 1.56 -8.72
CA ARG A 59 -13.78 0.13 -8.91
C ARG A 59 -12.57 -0.06 -9.82
N TYR A 60 -11.67 -0.97 -9.49
CA TYR A 60 -10.41 -1.11 -10.20
C TYR A 60 -9.86 -2.54 -10.21
N ASP A 61 -9.02 -2.80 -11.22
CA ASP A 61 -8.05 -3.88 -11.23
C ASP A 61 -6.71 -3.40 -10.65
N GLU A 62 -5.98 -4.29 -10.00
CA GLU A 62 -4.68 -4.03 -9.42
C GLU A 62 -3.68 -5.15 -9.73
N ALA A 63 -2.42 -4.74 -9.87
CA ALA A 63 -1.29 -5.65 -10.05
C ALA A 63 -0.16 -5.29 -9.07
N PRO A 64 -0.23 -5.78 -7.83
CA PRO A 64 0.84 -5.58 -6.87
C PRO A 64 2.06 -6.47 -7.13
N LYS A 65 3.27 -5.93 -6.93
CA LYS A 65 4.52 -6.67 -7.02
C LYS A 65 5.34 -6.45 -5.76
N PHE A 66 5.65 -7.52 -5.05
CA PHE A 66 6.50 -7.49 -3.86
C PHE A 66 7.86 -8.10 -4.17
N MET A 67 8.92 -7.41 -3.73
CA MET A 67 10.29 -7.86 -3.88
C MET A 67 11.04 -7.72 -2.56
N LEU A 68 12.02 -8.60 -2.35
CA LEU A 68 12.94 -8.45 -1.24
C LEU A 68 13.98 -7.37 -1.58
N ALA A 69 13.90 -6.24 -0.91
CA ALA A 69 14.83 -5.14 -1.12
C ALA A 69 16.13 -5.35 -0.34
N ASP A 70 16.02 -5.78 0.92
CA ASP A 70 17.17 -5.93 1.80
C ASP A 70 16.89 -6.84 3.00
N LYS A 71 17.95 -7.44 3.53
CA LYS A 71 17.92 -8.18 4.79
C LYS A 71 18.88 -7.51 5.76
N ARG A 72 18.61 -7.65 7.05
CA ARG A 72 19.53 -7.21 8.10
C ARG A 72 19.77 -5.70 8.10
N VAL A 73 18.73 -4.93 7.81
CA VAL A 73 18.77 -3.48 7.94
C VAL A 73 18.78 -3.13 9.44
N PRO A 74 19.76 -2.35 9.92
CA PRO A 74 19.79 -1.92 11.32
C PRO A 74 18.53 -1.11 11.64
N ASP A 75 17.79 -1.54 12.66
CA ASP A 75 16.66 -0.79 13.19
C ASP A 75 17.15 0.50 13.85
N ARG A 76 16.83 1.65 13.27
CA ARG A 76 17.37 2.96 13.66
C ARG A 76 16.25 3.74 14.34
N ASP A 77 15.96 3.46 15.62
CA ASP A 77 15.28 4.37 16.59
C ASP A 77 14.88 3.77 17.96
N ILE A 78 15.60 2.79 18.53
CA ILE A 78 15.35 2.42 19.94
C ILE A 78 16.16 3.33 20.88
N GLY A 79 15.58 4.50 21.17
CA GLY A 79 16.06 5.44 22.19
C GLY A 79 15.95 4.86 23.60
N VAL A 80 17.09 4.85 24.28
CA VAL A 80 17.37 4.40 25.65
C VAL A 80 16.39 4.99 26.69
N GLY A 81 15.56 4.14 27.29
CA GLY A 81 14.76 4.47 28.47
C GLY A 81 15.45 4.04 29.76
N SER A 82 15.81 5.01 30.61
CA SER A 82 16.27 4.90 32.00
C SER A 82 17.21 3.72 32.33
N GLY A 83 18.50 3.89 32.03
CA GLY A 83 19.58 3.18 32.74
C GLY A 83 19.90 1.75 32.28
N ARG A 84 19.27 1.23 31.23
CA ARG A 84 19.67 -0.04 30.61
C ARG A 84 19.75 0.13 29.09
N SER A 85 20.97 0.30 28.58
CA SER A 85 21.27 0.20 27.15
C SER A 85 21.08 -1.25 26.71
N VAL A 86 19.84 -1.61 26.39
CA VAL A 86 19.55 -2.85 25.67
C VAL A 86 19.83 -2.54 24.19
N SER A 87 21.07 -2.76 23.74
CA SER A 87 21.30 -2.95 22.30
C SER A 87 20.59 -4.24 21.92
N ALA A 88 19.31 -4.13 21.60
CA ALA A 88 18.64 -5.19 20.89
C ALA A 88 19.02 -4.98 19.43
N ASP A 89 20.06 -5.66 18.98
CA ASP A 89 20.44 -5.72 17.57
C ASP A 89 19.28 -6.35 16.80
N ARG A 90 18.27 -5.54 16.47
CA ARG A 90 17.10 -5.94 15.69
C ARG A 90 17.42 -5.64 14.25
N LEU A 91 17.39 -6.71 13.48
CA LEU A 91 17.59 -6.72 12.06
C LEU A 91 16.21 -6.70 11.40
N VAL A 92 15.92 -5.65 10.64
CA VAL A 92 14.68 -5.51 9.88
C VAL A 92 14.89 -6.09 8.48
N VAL A 93 13.83 -6.72 7.97
CA VAL A 93 13.74 -7.14 6.58
C VAL A 93 12.95 -6.08 5.81
N THR A 94 13.52 -5.58 4.72
CA THR A 94 12.91 -4.55 3.89
C THR A 94 12.32 -5.16 2.64
N ARG A 95 11.03 -4.93 2.43
CA ARG A 95 10.31 -5.29 1.21
C ARG A 95 10.02 -4.03 0.41
N ASP A 96 10.27 -4.12 -0.89
CA ASP A 96 9.80 -3.12 -1.84
C ASP A 96 8.46 -3.57 -2.42
N TYR A 97 7.60 -2.61 -2.70
CA TYR A 97 6.24 -2.82 -3.19
C TYR A 97 5.89 -1.80 -4.25
N GLU A 98 5.56 -2.31 -5.43
CA GLU A 98 4.97 -1.52 -6.52
C GLU A 98 3.51 -1.94 -6.72
N ARG A 99 2.64 -0.97 -7.00
CA ARG A 99 1.24 -1.19 -7.33
C ARG A 99 0.85 -0.44 -8.59
N THR A 100 0.32 -1.17 -9.56
CA THR A 100 -0.43 -0.58 -10.67
C THR A 100 -1.92 -0.72 -10.39
N ILE A 101 -2.69 0.33 -10.62
CA ILE A 101 -4.16 0.35 -10.51
C ILE A 101 -4.73 0.78 -11.85
N GLU A 102 -5.70 0.02 -12.36
CA GLU A 102 -6.46 0.33 -13.57
C GLU A 102 -7.93 0.54 -13.18
N GLN A 103 -8.42 1.77 -13.31
CA GLN A 103 -9.80 2.09 -12.96
C GLN A 103 -10.75 1.55 -14.02
N ILE A 104 -11.75 0.80 -13.59
CA ILE A 104 -12.75 0.17 -14.45
C ILE A 104 -14.05 0.98 -14.45
N GLU A 105 -14.42 1.52 -13.29
CA GLU A 105 -15.69 2.23 -13.10
C GLU A 105 -15.56 3.21 -11.94
N ALA A 106 -16.27 4.34 -12.00
CA ALA A 106 -16.40 5.24 -10.87
C ALA A 106 -17.83 5.75 -10.76
N ASP A 107 -18.23 6.07 -9.53
CA ASP A 107 -19.52 6.68 -9.23
C ASP A 107 -19.44 7.67 -8.06
N ASP A 108 -20.38 8.61 -8.00
CA ASP A 108 -20.49 9.58 -6.92
C ASP A 108 -21.91 9.70 -6.32
N CYS A 109 -21.97 9.97 -5.02
CA CYS A 109 -23.21 10.19 -4.28
C CYS A 109 -23.08 11.38 -3.30
N PRO A 110 -23.98 12.39 -3.36
CA PRO A 110 -25.03 12.56 -4.37
C PRO A 110 -24.47 12.68 -5.79
N LYS A 111 -25.27 12.30 -6.80
CA LYS A 111 -24.85 12.31 -8.22
C LYS A 111 -24.44 13.72 -8.63
N GLY A 112 -23.15 13.91 -8.88
CA GLY A 112 -22.58 15.19 -9.29
C GLY A 112 -22.27 15.26 -10.78
N GLY A 113 -22.26 14.12 -11.49
CA GLY A 113 -21.89 14.06 -12.91
C GLY A 113 -20.39 14.26 -13.17
N HIS A 114 -19.57 14.20 -12.12
CA HIS A 114 -18.13 14.41 -12.16
C HIS A 114 -17.33 13.13 -11.84
N ALA A 115 -18.00 11.97 -11.82
CA ALA A 115 -17.34 10.68 -11.67
C ALA A 115 -16.37 10.46 -12.85
N GLY A 116 -15.17 9.97 -12.55
CA GLY A 116 -14.15 9.69 -13.56
C GLY A 116 -14.53 8.54 -14.50
N GLY A 117 -13.95 8.53 -15.69
CA GLY A 117 -14.08 7.39 -16.62
C GLY A 117 -13.07 6.28 -16.31
N PRO A 118 -13.16 5.13 -17.01
CA PRO A 118 -12.11 4.11 -17.00
C PRO A 118 -10.76 4.70 -17.48
N ASN A 119 -9.65 4.18 -16.98
CA ASN A 119 -8.29 4.63 -17.34
C ASN A 119 -7.64 3.71 -18.37
#